data_AF-A0A661D7E8-F1
#
_entry.id   AF-A0A661D7E8-F1
#
_cell.length_a   1.000
_cell.length_b   1.000
_cell.length_c   1.000
_cell.angle_alpha   90.00
_cell.angle_beta   90.00
_cell.angle_gamma   90.00
#
_symmetry.space_group_name_H-M   'P 1'
#
loop_
_entity.id
_entity.type
_entity.pdbx_description
1 polymer ?
#
loop_
_entity_poly.entity_id
_entity_poly.type
_entity_poly.pdbx_seq_one_letter_code
_entity_poly.pdbx_strand_id
1 'polypeptide(L)'
;MKKIAVIGIPGKWSTETLADAVEQRTGFRLVVDMNKISLDLSDNELYYLADNQKINLCQLDGLIIKKISAEYNPNTLDRLELLLIAQAK
;
A
#
# COMPACT_ATOMS: atom_id res chain seq x y z
N MET A 1 -6.12 15.02 -9.80
CA MET A 1 -6.50 13.59 -9.87
C MET A 1 -5.91 12.91 -8.66
N LYS A 2 -6.70 12.16 -7.87
CA LYS A 2 -6.27 11.60 -6.57
C LYS A 2 -5.52 10.28 -6.78
N LYS A 3 -4.31 10.13 -6.24
CA LYS A 3 -3.54 8.87 -6.30
C LYS A 3 -3.78 8.06 -5.04
N ILE A 4 -4.68 7.08 -5.10
CA ILE A 4 -5.04 6.23 -3.96
C ILE A 4 -4.60 4.79 -4.25
N ALA A 5 -3.80 4.21 -3.36
CA ALA A 5 -3.37 2.82 -3.49
C ALA A 5 -4.21 1.87 -2.61
N VAL A 6 -4.29 0.60 -3.03
CA VAL A 6 -4.96 -0.47 -2.29
C VAL A 6 -3.92 -1.42 -1.72
N ILE A 7 -3.88 -1.54 -0.39
CA ILE A 7 -3.06 -2.51 0.32
C ILE A 7 -3.84 -3.82 0.42
N GLY A 8 -3.29 -4.87 -0.17
CA GLY A 8 -3.95 -6.16 -0.29
C GLY A 8 -3.04 -7.27 -0.74
N ILE A 9 -3.62 -8.43 -1.03
CA ILE A 9 -2.89 -9.57 -1.60
C ILE A 9 -3.04 -9.50 -3.13
N PRO A 10 -1.95 -9.29 -3.89
CA PRO A 10 -2.01 -9.24 -5.35
C PRO A 10 -2.59 -10.52 -5.96
N GLY A 11 -3.34 -10.36 -7.05
CA GLY A 11 -3.99 -11.45 -7.79
C GLY A 11 -5.22 -12.06 -7.11
N LYS A 12 -5.60 -11.64 -5.91
CA LYS A 12 -6.84 -12.09 -5.26
C LYS A 12 -8.01 -11.25 -5.71
N TRP A 13 -9.10 -11.89 -6.14
CA TRP A 13 -10.30 -11.25 -6.68
C TRP A 13 -10.77 -10.02 -5.88
N SER A 14 -10.95 -10.16 -4.56
CA SER A 14 -11.40 -9.04 -3.71
C SER A 14 -10.42 -7.87 -3.63
N THR A 15 -9.12 -8.11 -3.80
CA THR A 15 -8.12 -7.03 -3.88
C THR A 15 -8.20 -6.34 -5.23
N GLU A 16 -8.20 -7.11 -6.32
CA GLU A 16 -8.19 -6.57 -7.69
C GLU A 16 -9.49 -5.82 -7.99
N THR A 17 -10.65 -6.36 -7.63
CA THR A 17 -11.95 -5.68 -7.80
C THR A 17 -12.00 -4.32 -7.09
N LEU A 18 -11.41 -4.23 -5.90
CA LEU A 18 -11.33 -2.95 -5.19
C LEU A 18 -10.39 -1.97 -5.90
N ALA A 19 -9.23 -2.43 -6.36
CA ALA A 19 -8.27 -1.61 -7.11
C ALA A 19 -8.86 -1.10 -8.44
N ASP A 20 -9.58 -1.96 -9.17
CA ASP A 20 -10.27 -1.59 -10.41
C ASP A 20 -11.36 -0.54 -10.15
N ALA A 21 -12.11 -0.68 -9.05
CA ALA A 21 -13.11 0.31 -8.65
C ALA A 21 -12.49 1.66 -8.25
N VAL A 22 -11.30 1.67 -7.65
CA VAL A 22 -10.54 2.89 -7.36
C VAL A 22 -10.02 3.52 -8.66
N GLU A 23 -9.47 2.72 -9.57
CA GLU A 23 -8.99 3.18 -10.87
C GLU A 23 -10.10 3.85 -11.69
N GLN A 24 -11.28 3.24 -11.77
CA GLN A 24 -12.42 3.82 -12.50
C GLN A 24 -12.82 5.22 -12.01
N ARG A 25 -12.61 5.52 -10.72
CA ARG A 25 -12.96 6.81 -10.10
C ARG A 25 -11.82 7.82 -10.13
N THR A 26 -10.58 7.33 -10.17
CA THR A 26 -9.41 8.17 -9.93
C THR A 26 -8.42 8.19 -11.08
N GLY A 27 -8.53 7.31 -12.07
CA GLY A 27 -7.54 7.13 -13.15
C GLY A 27 -6.18 6.60 -12.67
N PHE A 28 -6.06 6.18 -11.41
CA PHE A 28 -4.83 5.66 -10.81
C PHE A 28 -5.07 4.28 -10.21
N ARG A 29 -4.17 3.34 -10.49
CA ARG A 29 -4.23 1.96 -10.00
C ARG A 29 -2.89 1.56 -9.41
N LEU A 30 -2.90 1.17 -8.14
CA LEU A 30 -1.74 0.58 -7.49
C LEU A 30 -2.22 -0.41 -6.43
N VAL A 31 -1.83 -1.67 -6.60
CA VAL A 31 -1.95 -2.69 -5.55
C VAL A 31 -0.61 -2.83 -4.85
N VAL A 32 -0.63 -2.70 -3.53
CA VAL A 32 0.55 -2.72 -2.67
C VAL A 32 0.55 -4.02 -1.85
N ASP A 33 1.56 -4.85 -2.08
CA ASP A 33 1.88 -5.98 -1.22
C ASP A 33 2.74 -5.51 -0.04
N MET A 34 2.27 -5.71 1.19
CA MET A 34 2.99 -5.36 2.41
C MET A 34 4.33 -6.10 2.55
N ASN A 35 4.53 -7.21 1.83
CA ASN A 35 5.80 -7.93 1.80
C ASN A 35 6.91 -7.19 1.05
N LYS A 36 6.55 -6.22 0.20
CA LYS A 36 7.49 -5.43 -0.59
C LYS A 36 7.62 -3.98 -0.08
N ILE A 37 7.26 -3.74 1.19
CA ILE A 37 7.39 -2.44 1.84
C ILE A 37 8.76 -2.30 2.51
N SER A 38 9.37 -1.14 2.37
CA SER A 38 10.59 -0.74 3.07
C SER A 38 10.42 0.66 3.66
N LEU A 39 10.83 0.83 4.91
CA LEU A 39 10.86 2.13 5.59
C LEU A 39 12.29 2.68 5.55
N ASP A 40 12.45 3.89 5.01
CA ASP A 40 13.66 4.67 5.19
C ASP A 40 13.53 5.54 6.45
N LEU A 41 14.35 5.23 7.46
CA LEU A 41 14.35 5.96 8.73
C LEU A 41 15.08 7.30 8.66
N SER A 42 15.88 7.54 7.63
CA SER A 42 16.62 8.79 7.47
C SER A 42 15.65 9.94 7.17
N ASP A 43 14.67 9.66 6.30
CA ASP A 43 13.71 10.66 5.79
C ASP A 43 12.26 10.39 6.28
N ASN A 44 12.06 9.34 7.07
CA ASN A 44 10.75 8.80 7.47
C ASN A 44 9.83 8.66 6.26
N GLU A 45 10.29 7.87 5.27
CA GLU A 45 9.55 7.63 4.04
C GLU A 45 9.29 6.14 3.84
N LEU A 46 8.03 5.82 3.56
CA LEU A 46 7.58 4.46 3.33
C LEU A 46 7.55 4.20 1.83
N TYR A 47 8.28 3.17 1.40
CA TYR A 47 8.43 2.83 0.01
C TYR A 47 7.85 1.47 -0.32
N TYR A 48 7.14 1.38 -1.44
CA TYR A 48 6.78 0.13 -2.08
C TYR A 48 7.80 -0.21 -3.18
N LEU A 49 8.39 -1.40 -3.09
CA LEU A 49 9.46 -1.89 -3.95
C LEU A 49 8.88 -2.92 -4.95
N ALA A 50 8.28 -2.44 -6.03
CA ALA A 50 7.72 -3.31 -7.07
C ALA A 50 8.71 -3.48 -8.22
N ASP A 51 9.30 -4.66 -8.34
CA ASP A 51 10.21 -5.06 -9.42
C ASP A 51 11.22 -3.95 -9.77
N ASN A 52 10.95 -3.13 -10.80
CA ASN A 52 11.83 -2.03 -11.25
C ASN A 52 11.37 -0.62 -10.82
N GLN A 53 10.49 -0.51 -9.84
CA GLN A 53 9.90 0.74 -9.38
C GLN A 53 9.99 0.86 -7.85
N LYS A 54 10.43 2.03 -7.40
CA LYS A 54 10.36 2.49 -6.01
C LYS A 54 9.31 3.57 -5.93
N ILE A 55 8.20 3.30 -5.23
CA ILE A 55 7.09 4.25 -5.10
C ILE A 55 7.05 4.73 -3.65
N ASN A 56 7.17 6.05 -3.45
CA ASN A 56 7.00 6.66 -2.14
C ASN A 56 5.50 6.73 -1.80
N LEU A 57 5.08 5.95 -0.80
CA LEU A 57 3.69 5.89 -0.36
C LEU A 57 3.23 7.14 0.40
N CYS A 58 4.17 7.88 1.00
CA CYS A 58 3.88 9.15 1.67
C CYS A 58 3.49 10.27 0.67
N GLN A 59 3.69 10.08 -0.62
CA GLN A 59 3.32 11.04 -1.68
C GLN A 59 1.96 10.73 -2.32
N LEU A 60 1.28 9.67 -1.86
CA LEU A 60 -0.05 9.31 -2.33
C LEU A 60 -1.12 10.12 -1.56
N ASP A 61 -2.26 10.34 -2.20
CA ASP A 61 -3.39 11.02 -1.56
C ASP A 61 -4.15 10.13 -0.56
N GLY A 62 -3.89 8.83 -0.56
CA GLY A 62 -4.51 7.91 0.38
C GLY A 62 -4.11 6.45 0.18
N LEU A 63 -4.31 5.67 1.23
CA LEU A 63 -4.10 4.22 1.27
C LEU A 63 -5.40 3.56 1.75
N ILE A 64 -5.90 2.59 0.99
CA ILE A 64 -7.03 1.75 1.41
C ILE A 64 -6.48 0.41 1.90
N ILE A 65 -6.69 0.09 3.17
CA ILE A 65 -6.27 -1.18 3.75
C ILE A 65 -7.38 -2.20 3.56
N LYS A 66 -7.19 -3.15 2.64
CA LYS A 66 -8.11 -4.27 2.44
C LYS A 66 -7.66 -5.53 3.18
N LYS A 67 -6.37 -5.87 3.12
CA LYS A 67 -5.78 -7.01 3.86
C LYS A 67 -4.27 -6.86 3.94
N ILE A 68 -3.71 -6.90 5.15
CA ILE A 68 -2.26 -6.69 5.39
C ILE A 68 -1.42 -7.93 5.09
N SER A 69 -1.89 -9.12 5.46
CA SER A 69 -1.17 -10.39 5.29
C SER A 69 -2.12 -11.49 4.87
N ALA A 70 -1.65 -12.47 4.09
CA ALA A 70 -2.41 -13.67 3.73
C ALA A 70 -2.73 -14.53 4.95
N GLU A 71 -1.76 -14.67 5.84
CA GLU A 71 -1.79 -15.45 7.07
C GLU A 71 -1.84 -14.53 8.28
N TYR A 72 -2.55 -14.97 9.33
CA TYR A 72 -2.57 -14.25 10.60
C TYR A 72 -1.26 -14.47 11.33
N ASN A 73 -0.59 -13.37 11.68
CA ASN A 73 0.70 -13.38 12.35
C ASN A 73 0.80 -12.16 13.27
N PRO A 74 1.34 -12.27 14.50
CA PRO A 74 1.62 -11.13 15.38
C PRO A 74 2.34 -9.95 14.68
N ASN A 75 3.29 -10.23 13.79
CA ASN A 75 4.05 -9.25 13.01
C ASN A 75 3.16 -8.42 12.05
N THR A 76 1.89 -8.78 11.88
CA THR A 76 0.91 -7.98 11.12
C THR A 76 0.67 -6.63 11.79
N LEU A 77 0.77 -6.57 13.12
CA LEU A 77 0.65 -5.31 13.87
C LEU A 77 1.81 -4.38 13.53
N ASP A 78 3.05 -4.85 13.57
CA ASP A 78 4.22 -4.04 13.19
C ASP A 78 4.09 -3.49 11.76
N ARG A 79 3.55 -4.30 10.84
CA ARG A 79 3.28 -3.86 9.47
C ARG A 79 2.20 -2.78 9.38
N LEU A 80 1.20 -2.79 10.25
CA LEU A 80 0.21 -1.71 10.34
C LEU A 80 0.84 -0.43 10.87
N GLU A 81 1.70 -0.52 11.88
CA GLU A 81 2.40 0.64 12.45
C GLU A 81 3.26 1.37 11.41
N LEU A 82 3.90 0.64 10.48
CA LEU A 82 4.64 1.26 9.38
C LEU A 82 3.78 2.21 8.53
N LEU A 83 2.48 1.93 8.39
CA LEU A 83 1.57 2.77 7.59
C LEU A 83 1.27 4.12 8.26
N LEU A 84 1.48 4.25 9.57
CA LEU A 84 1.35 5.53 10.27
C LEU A 84 2.35 6.57 9.75
N ILE A 85 3.51 6.13 9.25
CA ILE A 85 4.49 7.02 8.63
C ILE A 85 3.93 7.67 7.36
N ALA A 86 3.18 6.92 6.56
CA ALA A 86 2.51 7.45 5.37
C ALA A 86 1.29 8.32 5.72
N GLN A 87 0.57 8.00 6.80
CA GLN A 87 -0.56 8.81 7.28
C GLN A 87 -0.12 10.17 7.82
N ALA A 88 1.06 10.26 8.44
CA ALA A 88 1.54 11.46 9.10
C ALA A 88 2.00 12.58 8.13
N LYS A 89 2.05 12.32 6.81
CA LYS A 89 2.39 13.31 5.78
C LYS A 89 1.15 13.70 4.98
#